data_AF-U3TAU8-F1
#
_entry.id   AF-U3TAU8-F1
#
_cell.length_a   1.000
_cell.length_b   1.000
_cell.length_c   1.000
_cell.angle_alpha   90.00
_cell.angle_beta   90.00
_cell.angle_gamma   90.00
#
_symmetry.space_group_name_H-M   'P 1'
#
loop_
_entity.id
_entity.type
_entity.pdbx_description
1 polymer ?
#
loop_
_entity_poly.entity_id
_entity_poly.type
_entity_poly.pdbx_seq_one_letter_code
_entity_poly.pdbx_strand_id
1 'polypeptide(L)'
;MATGLNKGDMAARALAILLALGFVAFDLNSLLSGPRIPVFILVENLAYAVLLAAPAIVYRSPASPTVIALASAFAAGRVSRSVVTSTGTLGDLAIPHFPLLLALTVLALMAAVAMNRRCVRRG
;
A
#
# COMPACT_ATOMS: atom_id res chain seq x y z
N MET A 1 -2.73 -28.71 7.65
CA MET A 1 -2.81 -27.89 8.87
C MET A 1 -3.10 -26.45 8.50
N ALA A 2 -4.32 -25.96 8.74
CA ALA A 2 -4.65 -24.55 8.54
C ALA A 2 -4.15 -23.76 9.75
N THR A 3 -2.93 -23.24 9.69
CA THR A 3 -2.45 -22.28 10.68
C THR A 3 -3.22 -20.98 10.47
N GLY A 4 -4.06 -20.62 11.44
CA GLY A 4 -4.80 -19.36 11.44
C GLY A 4 -3.85 -18.17 11.26
N LEU A 5 -4.34 -17.12 10.61
CA LEU A 5 -3.57 -15.88 10.44
C LEU A 5 -3.19 -15.32 11.81
N ASN A 6 -1.91 -15.00 12.00
CA ASN A 6 -1.48 -14.31 13.22
C ASN A 6 -2.08 -12.87 13.24
N LYS A 7 -2.16 -12.24 14.42
CA LYS A 7 -2.74 -10.89 14.56
C LYS A 7 -2.07 -9.83 13.65
N GLY A 8 -0.76 -9.92 13.47
CA GLY A 8 0.00 -9.00 12.61
C GLY A 8 -0.31 -9.18 11.12
N ASP A 9 -0.46 -10.43 10.67
CA ASP A 9 -0.86 -10.78 9.31
C ASP A 9 -2.29 -10.29 9.03
N MET A 10 -3.21 -10.40 10.00
CA MET A 10 -4.57 -9.86 9.89
C MET A 10 -4.56 -8.34 9.78
N ALA A 11 -3.75 -7.67 10.59
CA ALA A 11 -3.62 -6.22 10.55
C ALA A 11 -2.99 -5.73 9.23
N ALA A 12 -1.94 -6.40 8.72
CA ALA A 12 -1.34 -6.09 7.43
C ALA A 12 -2.35 -6.25 6.28
N ARG A 13 -3.11 -7.36 6.31
CA ARG A 13 -4.19 -7.62 5.35
C ARG A 13 -5.27 -6.53 5.39
N ALA A 14 -5.75 -6.17 6.57
CA ALA A 14 -6.77 -5.15 6.74
C ALA A 14 -6.28 -3.78 6.24
N LEU A 15 -5.04 -3.41 6.60
CA LEU A 15 -4.43 -2.16 6.16
C LEU A 15 -4.21 -2.11 4.65
N ALA A 16 -3.80 -3.23 4.02
CA ALA A 16 -3.70 -3.32 2.56
C ALA A 16 -5.04 -3.11 1.86
N ILE A 17 -6.12 -3.70 2.39
CA ILE A 17 -7.48 -3.50 1.86
C ILE A 17 -7.91 -2.05 2.04
N LEU A 18 -7.68 -1.46 3.22
CA LEU A 18 -8.06 -0.08 3.50
C LEU A 18 -7.33 0.90 2.57
N LEU A 19 -6.03 0.69 2.33
CA LEU A 19 -5.24 1.48 1.40
C LEU A 19 -5.71 1.30 -0.05
N ALA A 20 -6.01 0.07 -0.46
CA ALA A 20 -6.58 -0.18 -1.80
C ALA A 20 -7.91 0.55 -1.99
N LEU A 21 -8.80 0.51 -1.00
CA LEU A 21 -10.05 1.28 -0.99
C LEU A 21 -9.79 2.78 -1.02
N GLY A 22 -8.75 3.26 -0.33
CA GLY A 22 -8.32 4.66 -0.37
C GLY A 22 -7.92 5.13 -1.77
N PHE A 23 -7.15 4.32 -2.52
CA PHE A 23 -6.80 4.62 -3.91
C PHE A 23 -8.05 4.71 -4.80
N VAL A 24 -8.97 3.75 -4.68
CA VAL A 24 -10.22 3.75 -5.45
C VAL A 24 -11.12 4.92 -5.06
N ALA A 25 -11.22 5.24 -3.77
CA ALA A 25 -12.04 6.34 -3.27
C ALA A 25 -11.52 7.69 -3.76
N PHE A 26 -10.20 7.87 -3.86
CA PHE A 26 -9.59 9.06 -4.45
C PHE A 26 -9.99 9.24 -5.92
N ASP A 27 -9.91 8.17 -6.71
CA ASP A 27 -10.30 8.19 -8.12
C ASP A 27 -11.81 8.47 -8.28
N LEU A 28 -12.65 7.80 -7.48
CA LEU A 28 -14.10 8.03 -7.48
C LEU A 28 -14.46 9.46 -7.10
N ASN A 29 -13.82 10.05 -6.09
CA ASN A 29 -14.06 11.43 -5.70
C ASN A 29 -13.70 12.40 -6.83
N SER A 30 -12.59 12.17 -7.54
CA SER A 30 -12.25 13.01 -8.71
C SER A 30 -13.24 12.84 -9.87
N LEU A 31 -13.75 11.63 -10.11
CA LEU A 31 -14.73 11.37 -11.15
C LEU A 31 -16.09 12.03 -10.86
N LEU A 32 -16.52 12.02 -9.59
CA LEU A 32 -17.83 12.50 -9.15
C LEU A 32 -17.86 14.01 -8.87
N SER A 33 -16.79 14.53 -8.26
CA SER A 33 -16.74 15.90 -7.71
C SER A 33 -15.88 16.85 -8.55
N GLY A 34 -15.03 16.32 -9.44
CA GLY A 34 -14.03 17.10 -10.21
C GLY A 34 -12.93 17.72 -9.32
N PRO A 35 -11.91 18.37 -9.92
CA PRO A 35 -11.46 18.29 -11.31
C PRO A 35 -10.97 16.88 -11.68
N ARG A 36 -11.10 16.52 -12.95
CA ARG A 36 -10.69 15.18 -13.44
C ARG A 36 -9.18 15.05 -13.37
N ILE A 37 -8.70 14.06 -12.62
CA ILE A 37 -7.30 13.66 -12.68
C ILE A 37 -6.95 13.15 -14.08
N PRO A 38 -5.71 13.39 -14.55
CA PRO A 38 -5.20 12.76 -15.75
C PRO A 38 -5.40 11.24 -15.74
N VAL A 39 -5.76 10.67 -16.88
CA VAL A 39 -6.07 9.23 -17.02
C VAL A 39 -4.92 8.34 -16.52
N PHE A 40 -3.67 8.77 -16.70
CA PHE A 40 -2.52 7.99 -16.23
C PHE A 40 -2.50 7.84 -14.70
N ILE A 41 -2.97 8.84 -13.93
CA ILE A 41 -3.04 8.78 -12.46
C ILE A 41 -4.11 7.79 -12.03
N LEU A 42 -5.26 7.79 -12.72
CA LEU A 42 -6.35 6.86 -12.46
C LEU A 42 -5.92 5.40 -12.74
N VAL A 43 -5.24 5.17 -13.85
CA VAL A 43 -4.70 3.84 -14.18
C VAL A 43 -3.66 3.39 -13.14
N GLU A 44 -2.78 4.30 -12.72
CA GLU A 44 -1.77 4.02 -11.72
C GLU A 44 -2.40 3.67 -10.35
N ASN A 45 -3.37 4.46 -9.87
CA ASN A 45 -4.07 4.23 -8.61
C ASN A 45 -4.85 2.91 -8.63
N LEU A 46 -5.53 2.60 -9.74
CA LEU A 46 -6.21 1.32 -9.91
C LEU A 46 -5.23 0.15 -9.90
N ALA A 47 -4.05 0.30 -10.53
CA ALA A 47 -3.00 -0.72 -10.48
C ALA A 47 -2.51 -0.95 -9.04
N TYR A 48 -2.28 0.11 -8.26
CA TYR A 48 -1.95 -0.02 -6.83
C TYR A 48 -3.06 -0.66 -6.01
N ALA A 49 -4.31 -0.28 -6.26
CA ALA A 49 -5.46 -0.88 -5.58
C ALA A 49 -5.51 -2.40 -5.83
N VAL A 50 -5.30 -2.83 -7.08
CA VAL A 50 -5.24 -4.26 -7.42
C VAL A 50 -4.03 -4.94 -6.79
N LEU A 51 -2.84 -4.33 -6.86
CA LEU A 51 -1.60 -4.87 -6.30
C LEU A 51 -1.64 -5.01 -4.78
N LEU A 52 -2.46 -4.22 -4.08
CA LEU A 52 -2.67 -4.36 -2.64
C LEU A 52 -3.84 -5.29 -2.31
N ALA A 53 -4.98 -5.14 -3.00
CA ALA A 53 -6.20 -5.90 -2.70
C ALA A 53 -6.11 -7.37 -3.09
N ALA A 54 -5.61 -7.71 -4.27
CA ALA A 54 -5.55 -9.09 -4.75
C ALA A 54 -4.74 -10.01 -3.81
N PRO A 55 -3.48 -9.68 -3.44
CA PRO A 55 -2.74 -10.48 -2.46
C PRO A 55 -3.34 -10.42 -1.06
N ALA A 56 -4.02 -9.32 -0.69
CA ALA A 56 -4.73 -9.23 0.59
C ALA A 56 -5.95 -10.16 0.64
N ILE A 57 -6.68 -10.33 -0.45
CA ILE A 57 -7.79 -11.29 -0.53
C ILE A 57 -7.25 -12.72 -0.46
N VAL A 58 -6.19 -13.02 -1.23
CA VAL A 58 -5.54 -14.34 -1.30
C VAL A 58 -4.33 -14.42 -0.35
N TYR A 59 -4.46 -13.93 0.89
CA TYR A 59 -3.33 -13.81 1.83
C TYR A 59 -2.71 -15.16 2.28
N ARG A 60 -3.40 -16.27 1.95
CA ARG A 60 -2.92 -17.64 2.17
C ARG A 60 -1.74 -18.01 1.26
N SER A 61 -1.57 -17.35 0.11
CA SER A 61 -0.41 -17.60 -0.75
C SER A 61 0.87 -17.13 -0.07
N PRO A 62 1.98 -17.90 -0.15
CA PRO A 62 3.27 -17.49 0.40
C PRO A 62 3.81 -16.22 -0.28
N ALA A 63 3.41 -15.95 -1.52
CA ALA A 63 3.84 -14.77 -2.26
C ALA A 63 3.12 -13.47 -1.81
N SER A 64 1.96 -13.57 -1.16
CA SER A 64 1.13 -12.40 -0.85
C SER A 64 1.83 -11.34 0.00
N PRO A 65 2.52 -11.68 1.11
CA PRO A 65 3.26 -10.69 1.89
C PRO A 65 4.39 -10.05 1.10
N THR A 66 5.05 -10.79 0.20
CA THR A 66 6.11 -10.25 -0.65
C THR A 66 5.56 -9.22 -1.63
N VAL A 67 4.45 -9.53 -2.31
CA VAL A 67 3.81 -8.59 -3.23
C VAL A 67 3.35 -7.33 -2.50
N ILE A 68 2.71 -7.49 -1.33
CA ILE A 68 2.25 -6.35 -0.52
C ILE A 68 3.44 -5.51 -0.06
N ALA A 69 4.53 -6.12 0.41
CA ALA A 69 5.72 -5.41 0.86
C ALA A 69 6.35 -4.59 -0.28
N LEU A 70 6.53 -5.19 -1.45
CA LEU A 70 7.10 -4.52 -2.62
C LEU A 70 6.21 -3.40 -3.14
N ALA A 71 4.91 -3.66 -3.31
CA ALA A 71 3.96 -2.68 -3.80
C ALA A 71 3.85 -1.48 -2.86
N SER A 72 3.75 -1.72 -1.55
CA SER A 72 3.67 -0.64 -0.55
C SER A 72 4.98 0.12 -0.39
N ALA A 73 6.14 -0.53 -0.45
CA ALA A 73 7.45 0.14 -0.43
C ALA A 73 7.65 1.03 -1.67
N PHE A 74 7.28 0.53 -2.86
CA PHE A 74 7.35 1.31 -4.10
C PHE A 74 6.41 2.52 -4.05
N ALA A 75 5.15 2.30 -3.63
CA ALA A 75 4.18 3.37 -3.45
C ALA A 75 4.65 4.41 -2.41
N ALA A 76 5.23 3.98 -1.29
CA ALA A 76 5.79 4.87 -0.27
C ALA A 76 6.95 5.71 -0.84
N GLY A 77 7.87 5.10 -1.60
CA GLY A 77 8.95 5.81 -2.28
C GLY A 77 8.44 6.86 -3.27
N ARG A 78 7.36 6.56 -4.00
CA ARG A 78 6.70 7.53 -4.88
C ARG A 78 6.08 8.69 -4.10
N VAL A 79 5.29 8.40 -3.06
CA VAL A 79 4.61 9.40 -2.22
C VAL A 79 5.62 10.27 -1.46
N SER A 80 6.76 9.72 -1.07
CA SER A 80 7.85 10.44 -0.41
C SER A 80 8.34 11.64 -1.24
N ARG A 81 8.36 11.53 -2.58
CA ARG A 81 8.74 12.63 -3.49
C ARG A 81 7.74 13.78 -3.51
N SER A 82 6.50 13.54 -3.07
CA SER A 82 5.47 14.57 -2.88
C SER A 82 5.57 15.24 -1.50
N VAL A 83 6.30 14.62 -0.56
CA VAL A 83 6.51 15.13 0.80
C VAL A 83 7.84 15.88 0.92
N VAL A 84 8.91 15.35 0.33
CA VAL A 84 10.26 15.93 0.39
C VAL A 84 10.76 16.17 -1.04
N THR A 85 11.19 17.40 -1.30
CA THR A 85 11.78 17.80 -2.58
C THR A 85 13.21 17.26 -2.71
N SER A 86 13.77 17.30 -3.92
CA SER A 86 15.16 16.90 -4.17
C SER A 86 16.19 17.77 -3.43
N THR A 87 15.79 18.95 -2.95
CA THR A 87 16.62 19.87 -2.17
C THR A 87 16.44 19.70 -0.66
N GLY A 88 15.64 18.72 -0.22
CA GLY A 88 15.40 18.43 1.20
C GLY A 88 14.39 19.37 1.88
N THR A 89 13.67 20.19 1.11
CA THR A 89 12.57 21.02 1.63
C THR A 89 11.26 20.23 1.62
N LEU A 90 10.30 20.65 2.45
CA LEU A 90 8.94 20.10 2.39
C LEU A 90 8.27 20.52 1.08
N GLY A 91 7.61 19.58 0.41
CA GLY A 91 6.78 19.87 -0.76
C GLY A 91 5.45 20.52 -0.37
N ASP A 92 4.84 21.26 -1.29
CA ASP A 92 3.55 21.95 -1.06
C ASP A 92 2.41 21.01 -0.65
N LEU A 93 2.55 19.73 -1.01
CA LEU A 93 1.58 18.67 -0.73
C LEU A 93 2.02 17.75 0.42
N ALA A 94 3.04 18.12 1.20
CA ALA A 94 3.59 17.29 2.26
C ALA A 94 2.55 16.93 3.34
N ILE A 95 1.80 17.91 3.83
CA ILE A 95 0.80 17.73 4.89
C ILE A 95 -0.28 16.69 4.49
N PRO A 96 -0.94 16.80 3.33
CA PRO A 96 -1.95 15.81 2.94
C PRO A 96 -1.37 14.42 2.61
N HIS A 97 -0.11 14.32 2.20
CA HIS A 97 0.50 13.05 1.79
C HIS A 97 1.23 12.31 2.92
N PHE A 98 1.56 13.00 4.03
CA PHE A 98 2.26 12.40 5.16
C PHE A 98 1.52 11.21 5.78
N PRO A 99 0.18 11.25 6.03
CA PRO A 99 -0.55 10.10 6.57
C PRO A 99 -0.50 8.89 5.63
N LEU A 100 -0.60 9.12 4.32
CA LEU A 100 -0.52 8.06 3.31
C LEU A 100 0.88 7.44 3.27
N LEU A 101 1.94 8.27 3.31
CA LEU A 101 3.33 7.81 3.37
C LEU A 101 3.57 6.92 4.60
N LEU A 102 3.10 7.36 5.77
CA LEU A 102 3.23 6.61 7.00
C LEU A 102 2.50 5.26 6.89
N ALA A 103 1.25 5.25 6.42
CA ALA A 103 0.46 4.04 6.28
C ALA A 103 1.09 3.03 5.31
N LEU A 104 1.62 3.49 4.16
CA LEU A 104 2.31 2.62 3.20
C LEU A 104 3.62 2.06 3.78
N THR A 105 4.37 2.87 4.51
CA THR A 105 5.62 2.44 5.15
C THR A 105 5.35 1.39 6.24
N VAL A 106 4.34 1.62 7.09
CA VAL A 106 3.92 0.66 8.11
C VAL A 106 3.48 -0.65 7.46
N LEU A 107 2.67 -0.58 6.39
CA LEU A 107 2.25 -1.77 5.67
C LEU A 107 3.45 -2.54 5.09
N ALA A 108 4.40 -1.85 4.48
CA ALA A 108 5.61 -2.46 3.92
C ALA A 108 6.40 -3.23 4.98
N LEU A 109 6.61 -2.61 6.15
CA LEU A 109 7.31 -3.23 7.27
C LEU A 109 6.56 -4.45 7.82
N MET A 110 5.25 -4.34 8.02
CA MET A 110 4.43 -5.44 8.51
C MET A 110 4.46 -6.63 7.55
N ALA A 111 4.34 -6.36 6.25
CA ALA A 111 4.37 -7.39 5.21
C ALA A 111 5.77 -8.03 5.07
N ALA A 112 6.84 -7.24 5.20
CA ALA A 112 8.21 -7.75 5.24
C ALA A 112 8.48 -8.64 6.46
N VAL A 113 7.97 -8.27 7.64
CA VAL A 113 8.05 -9.10 8.84
C VAL A 113 7.27 -10.40 8.65
N ALA A 114 6.07 -10.34 8.06
CA ALA A 114 5.28 -11.53 7.75
C ALA A 114 6.01 -12.44 6.74
N MET A 115 6.67 -11.87 5.74
CA MET A 115 7.53 -12.62 4.81
C MET A 115 8.68 -13.30 5.54
N ASN A 116 9.46 -12.57 6.34
CA ASN A 116 10.59 -13.12 7.08
C ASN A 116 10.17 -14.29 7.98
N ARG A 117 9.05 -14.14 8.70
CA ARG A 117 8.49 -15.22 9.53
C ARG A 117 8.11 -16.45 8.72
N ARG A 118 7.63 -16.30 7.48
CA ARG A 118 7.25 -17.42 6.60
C ARG A 118 8.46 -18.11 5.98
N CYS A 119 9.53 -17.37 5.68
CA CYS A 119 10.79 -17.93 5.20
C CYS A 119 11.50 -18.71 6.32
N VAL A 120 11.64 -18.11 7.50
CA VAL A 120 12.33 -18.75 8.65
C VAL A 120 11.56 -19.97 9.18
N ARG A 121 10.23 -19.97 9.17
CA ARG A 121 9.44 -21.13 9.62
C ARG A 121 9.36 -22.28 8.61
N ARG A 122 9.89 -22.10 7.40
CA ARG A 122 9.91 -23.12 6.33
C ARG A 122 11.26 -23.79 6.15
N GLY A 123 12.33 -23.22 6.71
CA GLY A 123 13.64 -23.87 6.83
C GLY A 123 13.72 -24.67 8.12
#